data_AF-A0A9P8VQ77-F1
#
_entry.id   AF-A0A9P8VQ77-F1
#
_cell.length_a   1.000
_cell.length_b   1.000
_cell.length_c   1.000
_cell.angle_alpha   90.00
_cell.angle_beta   90.00
_cell.angle_gamma   90.00
#
_symmetry.space_group_name_H-M   'P 1'
#
loop_
_entity.id
_entity.type
_entity.pdbx_description
1 polymer ?
#
loop_
_entity_poly.entity_id
_entity_poly.type
_entity_poly.pdbx_seq_one_letter_code
_entity_poly.pdbx_strand_id
1 'polypeptide(L)'
;MWRVGMEERDPVERIIQYDFKDHALLEEARSAAGAGPSVPMNDIERQGNKRLALIGDAVLRMVIVDDGIVAGKTTAKCHDICVAEISNTALHKVQEKSHLTPYIQTSPAQKGNVLCITGATTVEALVGAVWLDSCRDYACVHRVVHNLDIGHELLKDDEHSYDSVNGCANTSDISNREPDHPIKWTTRT
;
A
#
# COMPACT_ATOMS: atom_id res chain seq x y z
N MET A 1 4.54 -40.35 -17.03
CA MET A 1 4.29 -39.83 -15.66
C MET A 1 5.18 -38.62 -15.48
N TRP A 2 4.70 -37.42 -15.85
CA TRP A 2 5.46 -36.18 -15.69
C TRP A 2 5.15 -35.60 -14.33
N ARG A 3 6.20 -35.36 -13.56
CA ARG A 3 6.16 -34.67 -12.28
C ARG A 3 5.62 -33.27 -12.53
N VAL A 4 4.43 -32.98 -12.00
CA VAL A 4 3.86 -31.63 -12.00
C VAL A 4 4.89 -30.74 -11.30
N GLY A 5 5.44 -29.77 -12.02
CA GLY A 5 6.38 -28.80 -11.46
C GLY A 5 5.66 -28.01 -10.38
N MET A 6 6.18 -28.02 -9.17
CA MET A 6 5.86 -26.98 -8.19
C MET A 6 6.41 -25.68 -8.78
N GLU A 7 5.54 -24.83 -9.29
CA GLU A 7 5.87 -23.44 -9.56
C GLU A 7 6.24 -22.84 -8.20
N GLU A 8 7.53 -22.59 -7.98
CA GLU A 8 8.00 -22.04 -6.71
C GLU A 8 7.48 -20.60 -6.62
N ARG A 9 6.57 -20.37 -5.66
CA ARG A 9 5.98 -19.05 -5.38
C ARG A 9 7.05 -17.98 -5.39
N ASP A 10 6.78 -16.86 -6.05
CA ASP A 10 7.79 -15.82 -6.23
C ASP A 10 8.26 -15.28 -4.85
N PRO A 11 9.57 -15.04 -4.64
CA PRO A 11 10.10 -14.52 -3.39
C PRO A 11 9.40 -13.26 -2.86
N VAL A 12 9.00 -12.32 -3.72
CA VAL A 12 8.31 -11.10 -3.26
C VAL A 12 6.90 -11.40 -2.80
N GLU A 13 6.19 -12.31 -3.46
CA GLU A 13 4.86 -12.78 -3.02
C GLU A 13 4.92 -13.41 -1.64
N ARG A 14 6.01 -14.15 -1.34
CA ARG A 14 6.28 -14.67 0.01
C ARG A 14 6.54 -13.56 1.02
N ILE A 15 7.31 -12.54 0.65
CA ILE A 15 7.64 -11.40 1.51
C ILE A 15 6.38 -10.61 1.88
N ILE A 16 5.55 -10.24 0.90
CA ILE A 16 4.33 -9.46 1.13
C ILE A 16 3.13 -10.33 1.55
N GLN A 17 3.29 -11.66 1.47
CA GLN A 17 2.28 -12.68 1.71
C GLN A 17 1.00 -12.51 0.87
N TYR A 18 1.17 -12.21 -0.41
CA TYR A 18 0.10 -12.05 -1.38
C TYR A 18 0.42 -12.79 -2.68
N ASP A 19 -0.55 -13.55 -3.19
CA ASP A 19 -0.44 -14.27 -4.46
C ASP A 19 -1.09 -13.45 -5.58
N PHE A 20 -0.30 -13.01 -6.55
CA PHE A 20 -0.78 -12.24 -7.69
C PHE A 20 -1.53 -13.14 -8.68
N LYS A 21 -2.69 -12.67 -9.12
CA LYS A 21 -3.42 -13.27 -10.24
C LYS A 21 -2.81 -12.81 -11.57
N ASP A 22 -2.45 -11.53 -11.64
CA ASP A 22 -1.77 -10.90 -12.76
C ASP A 22 -0.32 -10.58 -12.39
N HIS A 23 0.59 -11.47 -12.81
CA HIS A 23 2.02 -11.33 -12.57
C HIS A 23 2.64 -10.15 -13.34
N ALA A 24 1.96 -9.59 -14.35
CA ALA A 24 2.45 -8.40 -15.03
C ALA A 24 2.46 -7.18 -14.10
N LEU A 25 1.52 -7.09 -13.15
CA LEU A 25 1.51 -6.05 -12.13
C LEU A 25 2.70 -6.19 -11.17
N LEU A 26 3.06 -7.42 -10.81
CA LEU A 26 4.21 -7.70 -9.96
C LEU A 26 5.54 -7.35 -10.65
N GLU A 27 5.68 -7.73 -11.92
CA GLU A 27 6.86 -7.38 -12.73
C GLU A 27 6.98 -5.87 -12.93
N GLU A 28 5.88 -5.18 -13.21
CA GLU A 28 5.87 -3.73 -13.32
C GLU A 28 6.26 -3.05 -12.00
N ALA A 29 5.75 -3.52 -10.85
CA ALA A 29 6.04 -2.92 -9.56
C ALA A 29 7.55 -2.94 -9.20
N ARG A 30 8.26 -3.99 -9.64
CA ARG A 30 9.71 -4.16 -9.45
C ARG A 30 10.56 -3.37 -10.43
N SER A 31 9.99 -2.95 -11.55
CA SER A 31 10.71 -2.28 -12.62
C SER A 31 10.85 -0.80 -12.32
N ALA A 32 12.03 -0.38 -11.86
CA ALA A 32 12.32 1.04 -11.65
C ALA A 32 12.22 1.82 -12.98
N ALA A 33 11.91 3.12 -12.88
CA ALA A 33 11.93 3.99 -14.05
C ALA A 33 13.29 3.93 -14.77
N GLY A 34 13.28 3.68 -16.08
CA GLY A 34 14.48 3.50 -16.88
C GLY A 34 15.19 2.15 -16.76
N ALA A 35 14.58 1.14 -16.12
CA ALA A 35 15.07 -0.25 -16.13
C ALA A 35 14.92 -0.96 -17.49
N GLY A 36 14.02 -0.46 -18.35
CA GLY A 36 13.80 -1.01 -19.68
C GLY A 36 15.01 -0.90 -20.62
N PRO A 37 15.04 -1.70 -21.70
CA PRO A 37 16.12 -1.68 -22.69
C PRO A 37 16.28 -0.30 -23.34
N SER A 38 17.48 0.02 -23.79
CA SER A 38 17.88 1.33 -24.35
C SER A 38 17.26 1.67 -25.73
N VAL A 39 16.22 0.95 -26.14
CA VAL A 39 15.49 1.10 -27.42
C VAL A 39 14.36 2.14 -27.27
N PRO A 40 13.71 2.59 -28.37
CA PRO A 40 12.65 3.58 -28.26
C PRO A 40 11.42 2.97 -27.55
N MET A 41 11.33 3.21 -26.24
CA MET A 41 10.15 3.01 -25.41
C MET A 41 9.19 4.19 -25.52
N ASN A 42 7.89 3.90 -25.40
CA ASN A 42 6.88 4.94 -25.18
C ASN A 42 7.03 5.54 -23.76
N ASP A 43 6.39 6.69 -23.52
CA ASP A 43 6.55 7.42 -22.25
C ASP A 43 6.05 6.63 -21.02
N ILE A 44 5.10 5.70 -21.21
CA ILE A 44 4.56 4.87 -20.13
C ILE A 44 5.59 3.83 -19.70
N GLU A 45 6.22 3.16 -20.65
CA GLU A 45 7.26 2.16 -20.38
C GLU A 45 8.48 2.77 -19.70
N ARG A 46 8.84 4.02 -20.04
CA ARG A 46 9.93 4.76 -19.38
C ARG A 46 9.63 5.08 -17.92
N GLN A 47 8.36 5.19 -17.54
CA GLN A 47 7.96 5.50 -16.17
C GLN A 47 8.15 4.31 -15.22
N GLY A 48 8.24 3.07 -15.73
CA GLY A 48 8.34 1.87 -14.91
C GLY A 48 7.22 1.83 -13.86
N ASN A 49 7.61 1.52 -12.62
CA ASN A 49 6.70 1.35 -11.50
C ASN A 49 6.00 2.63 -11.00
N LYS A 50 6.31 3.81 -11.54
CA LYS A 50 5.82 5.10 -11.00
C LYS A 50 4.30 5.24 -10.98
N ARG A 51 3.59 4.68 -11.95
CA ARG A 51 2.10 4.75 -11.96
C ARG A 51 1.48 3.89 -10.87
N LEU A 52 2.07 2.72 -10.60
CA LEU A 52 1.65 1.86 -9.49
C LEU A 52 2.02 2.51 -8.16
N ALA A 53 3.20 3.13 -8.08
CA ALA A 53 3.62 3.85 -6.89
C ALA A 53 2.68 5.01 -6.53
N LEU A 54 2.21 5.77 -7.53
CA LEU A 54 1.23 6.83 -7.31
C LEU A 54 -0.10 6.29 -6.71
N ILE A 55 -0.56 5.13 -7.19
CA ILE A 55 -1.73 4.46 -6.60
C ILE A 55 -1.40 4.00 -5.17
N GLY A 56 -0.23 3.41 -4.99
CA GLY A 56 0.27 2.92 -3.71
C GLY A 56 0.35 3.99 -2.63
N ASP A 57 0.91 5.16 -2.93
CA ASP A 57 1.00 6.30 -2.00
C ASP A 57 -0.40 6.72 -1.50
N ALA A 58 -1.37 6.84 -2.43
CA ALA A 58 -2.74 7.17 -2.08
C ALA A 58 -3.39 6.10 -1.18
N VAL A 59 -3.15 4.82 -1.48
CA VAL A 59 -3.70 3.69 -0.71
C VAL A 59 -3.02 3.56 0.66
N LEU A 60 -1.70 3.74 0.75
CA LEU A 60 -0.97 3.77 2.01
C LEU A 60 -1.50 4.87 2.93
N ARG A 61 -1.68 6.08 2.40
CA ARG A 61 -2.29 7.18 3.15
C ARG A 61 -3.71 6.83 3.62
N MET A 62 -4.51 6.20 2.77
CA MET A 62 -5.87 5.76 3.15
C MET A 62 -5.82 4.77 4.32
N VAL A 63 -4.98 3.74 4.25
CA VAL A 63 -4.83 2.72 5.32
C VAL A 63 -4.40 3.37 6.64
N ILE A 64 -3.35 4.20 6.63
CA ILE A 64 -2.83 4.84 7.84
C ILE A 64 -3.84 5.82 8.45
N VAL A 65 -4.58 6.57 7.62
CA VAL A 65 -5.61 7.50 8.11
C VAL A 65 -6.80 6.74 8.68
N ASP A 66 -7.25 5.66 8.03
CA ASP A 66 -8.35 4.81 8.51
C ASP A 66 -8.00 4.17 9.86
N ASP A 67 -6.83 3.53 9.96
CA ASP A 67 -6.33 2.95 11.22
C ASP A 67 -6.24 4.00 12.33
N GLY A 68 -5.71 5.19 12.01
CA GLY A 68 -5.62 6.30 12.96
C GLY A 68 -6.99 6.80 13.44
N ILE A 69 -7.97 6.92 12.54
CA ILE A 69 -9.34 7.35 12.90
C ILE A 69 -10.03 6.29 13.75
N VAL A 70 -9.91 5.01 13.40
CA VAL A 70 -10.46 3.89 14.19
C VAL A 70 -9.83 3.86 15.59
N ALA A 71 -8.54 4.17 15.69
CA ALA A 71 -7.82 4.32 16.96
C ALA A 71 -8.09 5.65 17.69
N GLY A 72 -9.03 6.48 17.24
CA GLY A 72 -9.43 7.72 17.90
C GLY A 72 -8.39 8.85 17.81
N LYS A 73 -7.41 8.77 16.90
CA LYS A 73 -6.38 9.80 16.72
C LYS A 73 -6.97 11.04 16.02
N THR A 74 -6.38 12.20 16.29
CA THR A 74 -6.79 13.46 15.65
C THR A 74 -6.26 13.53 14.21
N THR A 75 -6.84 14.40 13.39
CA THR A 75 -6.37 14.64 12.01
C THR A 75 -4.90 15.05 11.94
N ALA A 76 -4.45 15.90 12.88
CA ALA A 76 -3.05 16.31 12.99
C ALA A 76 -2.14 15.11 13.31
N LYS A 77 -2.53 14.27 14.26
CA LYS A 77 -1.76 13.07 14.60
C LYS A 77 -1.71 12.06 13.45
N CYS A 78 -2.82 11.84 12.73
CA CYS A 78 -2.81 11.00 11.52
C CYS A 78 -1.88 11.56 10.44
N HIS A 79 -1.83 12.88 10.27
CA HIS A 79 -0.89 13.53 9.35
C HIS A 79 0.57 13.28 9.77
N ASP A 80 0.89 13.48 11.05
CA ASP A 80 2.23 13.28 11.59
C ASP A 80 2.68 11.82 11.41
N ILE A 81 1.79 10.85 11.66
CA ILE A 81 2.05 9.42 11.44
C ILE A 81 2.30 9.14 9.96
N CYS A 82 1.52 9.74 9.04
CA CYS A 82 1.80 9.60 7.61
C CYS A 82 3.22 10.10 7.27
N VAL A 83 3.60 11.28 7.76
CA VAL A 83 4.94 11.84 7.51
C VAL A 83 6.03 10.93 8.08
N ALA A 84 5.82 10.32 9.24
CA ALA A 84 6.78 9.43 9.88
C ALA A 84 6.91 8.07 9.16
N GLU A 85 5.77 7.43 8.82
CA GLU A 85 5.70 6.02 8.43
C GLU A 85 5.69 5.80 6.92
N ILE A 86 5.14 6.73 6.14
CA ILE A 86 5.01 6.59 4.67
C ILE A 86 5.91 7.57 3.90
N SER A 87 6.87 8.23 4.56
CA SER A 87 7.90 8.98 3.84
C SER A 87 8.84 8.06 3.04
N ASN A 88 9.46 8.59 1.99
CA ASN A 88 10.46 7.84 1.22
C ASN A 88 11.56 7.21 2.09
N THR A 89 12.01 7.93 3.12
CA THR A 89 13.02 7.40 4.05
C THR A 89 12.50 6.22 4.85
N ALA A 90 11.24 6.26 5.30
CA ALA A 90 10.62 5.17 6.04
C ALA A 90 10.34 3.97 5.14
N LEU A 91 9.74 4.19 3.96
CA LEU A 91 9.46 3.13 3.00
C LEU A 91 10.73 2.47 2.46
N HIS A 92 11.84 3.21 2.31
CA HIS A 92 13.12 2.60 1.99
C HIS A 92 13.64 1.69 3.11
N LYS A 93 13.47 2.07 4.39
CA LYS A 93 13.81 1.17 5.51
C LYS A 93 12.93 -0.08 5.52
N VAL A 94 11.65 0.04 5.19
CA VAL A 94 10.74 -1.11 5.03
C VAL A 94 11.24 -2.03 3.92
N GLN A 95 11.66 -1.45 2.79
CA GLN A 95 12.27 -2.17 1.67
C GLN A 95 13.51 -2.96 2.12
N GLU A 96 14.42 -2.33 2.87
CA GLU A 96 15.65 -2.96 3.37
C GLU A 96 15.35 -4.08 4.37
N LYS A 97 14.48 -3.81 5.35
CA LYS A 97 14.06 -4.78 6.39
C LYS A 97 13.37 -6.00 5.78
N SER A 98 12.59 -5.80 4.72
CA SER A 98 11.87 -6.86 4.02
C SER A 98 12.75 -7.60 2.99
N HIS A 99 14.04 -7.24 2.90
CA HIS A 99 15.01 -7.85 1.98
C HIS A 99 14.58 -7.82 0.51
N LEU A 100 13.90 -6.75 0.09
CA LEU A 100 13.39 -6.62 -1.28
C LEU A 100 14.47 -6.26 -2.31
N THR A 101 15.63 -5.75 -1.89
CA THR A 101 16.71 -5.25 -2.76
C THR A 101 17.05 -6.15 -3.94
N PRO A 102 17.22 -7.50 -3.77
CA PRO A 102 17.61 -8.38 -4.87
C PRO A 102 16.54 -8.52 -5.97
N TYR A 103 15.30 -8.14 -5.68
CA TYR A 103 14.16 -8.31 -6.57
C TYR A 103 13.75 -7.01 -7.28
N ILE A 104 14.51 -5.92 -7.08
CA ILE A 104 14.27 -4.62 -7.72
C ILE A 104 15.09 -4.54 -9.01
N GLN A 105 14.40 -4.37 -10.14
CA GLN A 105 15.04 -4.14 -11.42
C GLN A 105 15.41 -2.66 -11.51
N THR A 106 16.69 -2.37 -11.28
CA THR A 106 17.23 -1.00 -11.35
C THR A 106 17.60 -0.61 -12.76
N SER A 107 17.64 0.69 -13.04
CA SER A 107 18.14 1.20 -14.32
C SER A 107 19.64 0.90 -14.50
N PRO A 108 20.12 0.69 -15.74
CA PRO A 108 21.55 0.47 -16.00
C PRO A 108 22.46 1.56 -15.42
N ALA A 109 21.97 2.81 -15.38
CA ALA A 109 22.69 3.95 -14.80
C ALA A 109 22.94 3.81 -13.29
N GLN A 110 22.10 3.05 -12.58
CA GLN A 110 22.21 2.80 -11.14
C GLN A 110 23.17 1.66 -10.81
N LYS A 111 23.61 0.87 -11.80
CA LYS A 111 24.59 -0.23 -11.65
C LYS A 111 24.23 -1.22 -10.53
N GLY A 112 22.95 -1.52 -10.35
CA GLY A 112 22.46 -2.42 -9.30
C GLY A 112 22.29 -1.77 -7.92
N ASN A 113 22.61 -0.49 -7.75
CA ASN A 113 22.38 0.21 -6.48
C ASN A 113 20.93 0.69 -6.37
N VAL A 114 20.21 0.23 -5.35
CA VAL A 114 18.88 0.73 -5.01
C VAL A 114 19.03 2.02 -4.20
N LEU A 115 18.74 3.16 -4.84
CA LEU A 115 18.68 4.45 -4.15
C LEU A 115 17.44 4.52 -3.26
N CYS A 116 17.47 5.36 -2.22
CA CYS A 116 16.34 5.56 -1.30
C CYS A 116 15.01 5.78 -2.02
N ILE A 117 14.97 6.68 -3.01
CA ILE A 117 13.76 6.92 -3.81
C ILE A 117 13.32 5.67 -4.56
N THR A 118 14.25 4.93 -5.18
CA THR A 118 13.92 3.70 -5.92
C THR A 118 13.36 2.62 -5.00
N GLY A 119 13.94 2.44 -3.82
CA GLY A 119 13.45 1.49 -2.82
C GLY A 119 12.05 1.85 -2.31
N ALA A 120 11.85 3.12 -1.94
CA ALA A 120 10.55 3.63 -1.51
C ALA A 120 9.46 3.48 -2.58
N THR A 121 9.73 3.97 -3.79
CA THR A 121 8.80 3.86 -4.93
C THR A 121 8.45 2.42 -5.25
N THR A 122 9.36 1.47 -5.03
CA THR A 122 9.05 0.05 -5.23
C THR A 122 8.06 -0.48 -4.19
N VAL A 123 8.20 -0.08 -2.91
CA VAL A 123 7.23 -0.45 -1.87
C VAL A 123 5.85 0.12 -2.16
N GLU A 124 5.77 1.40 -2.53
CA GLU A 124 4.51 2.01 -2.97
C GLU A 124 3.93 1.25 -4.17
N ALA A 125 4.76 0.93 -5.17
CA ALA A 125 4.30 0.23 -6.36
C ALA A 125 3.79 -1.18 -6.07
N LEU A 126 4.39 -1.92 -5.13
CA LEU A 126 3.88 -3.22 -4.70
C LEU A 126 2.50 -3.08 -4.06
N VAL A 127 2.30 -2.09 -3.19
CA VAL A 127 0.98 -1.81 -2.60
C VAL A 127 -0.05 -1.45 -3.69
N GLY A 128 0.33 -0.60 -4.64
CA GLY A 128 -0.51 -0.24 -5.78
C GLY A 128 -0.86 -1.43 -6.69
N ALA A 129 0.09 -2.34 -6.91
CA ALA A 129 -0.10 -3.57 -7.67
C ALA A 129 -1.12 -4.49 -6.98
N VAL A 130 -0.97 -4.72 -5.67
CA VAL A 130 -1.94 -5.51 -4.88
C VAL A 130 -3.32 -4.87 -4.91
N TRP A 131 -3.43 -3.54 -4.80
CA TRP A 131 -4.71 -2.83 -4.90
C TRP A 131 -5.43 -3.11 -6.22
N LEU A 132 -4.70 -3.13 -7.35
CA LEU A 132 -5.31 -3.44 -8.65
C LEU A 132 -5.63 -4.93 -8.80
N ASP A 133 -4.70 -5.82 -8.46
CA ASP A 133 -4.84 -7.27 -8.62
C ASP A 133 -5.95 -7.87 -7.73
N SER A 134 -6.12 -7.31 -6.54
CA SER A 134 -7.19 -7.68 -5.61
C SER A 134 -8.55 -7.09 -5.98
N CYS A 135 -8.66 -6.41 -7.12
CA CYS A 135 -9.88 -5.69 -7.53
C CYS A 135 -10.32 -4.63 -6.51
N ARG A 136 -9.35 -3.94 -5.91
CA ARG A 136 -9.55 -2.86 -4.93
C ARG A 136 -10.13 -3.36 -3.60
N ASP A 137 -9.71 -4.55 -3.19
CA ASP A 137 -10.05 -5.11 -1.88
C ASP A 137 -9.21 -4.44 -0.79
N TYR A 138 -9.85 -3.55 -0.03
CA TYR A 138 -9.23 -2.86 1.09
C TYR A 138 -8.67 -3.81 2.14
N ALA A 139 -9.40 -4.86 2.50
CA ALA A 139 -8.96 -5.79 3.54
C ALA A 139 -7.70 -6.55 3.09
N CYS A 140 -7.56 -6.81 1.79
CA CYS A 140 -6.37 -7.43 1.24
C CYS A 140 -5.15 -6.52 1.28
N VAL A 141 -5.30 -5.26 0.86
CA VAL A 141 -4.19 -4.31 0.90
C VAL A 141 -3.80 -3.96 2.33
N HIS A 142 -4.79 -3.79 3.23
CA HIS A 142 -4.56 -3.56 4.65
C HIS A 142 -3.65 -4.65 5.24
N ARG A 143 -3.95 -5.94 5.01
CA ARG A 143 -3.08 -7.05 5.43
C ARG A 143 -1.66 -6.93 4.87
N VAL A 144 -1.50 -6.58 3.59
CA VAL A 144 -0.17 -6.42 2.97
C VAL A 144 0.62 -5.27 3.61
N VAL A 145 -0.02 -4.13 3.88
CA VAL A 145 0.62 -2.98 4.55
C VAL A 145 1.12 -3.37 5.94
N HIS A 146 0.31 -4.11 6.71
CA HIS A 146 0.68 -4.62 8.04
C HIS A 146 1.75 -5.71 7.97
N ASN A 147 1.72 -6.61 6.97
CA ASN A 147 2.77 -7.61 6.76
C ASN A 147 4.14 -6.99 6.43
N LEU A 148 4.13 -5.80 5.84
CA LEU A 148 5.32 -4.98 5.58
C LEU A 148 5.76 -4.15 6.80
N ASP A 149 5.11 -4.30 7.95
CA ASP A 149 5.40 -3.56 9.19
C ASP A 149 5.28 -2.02 9.02
N ILE A 150 4.39 -1.58 8.13
CA ILE A 150 4.12 -0.16 7.89
C ILE A 150 3.01 0.31 8.84
N GLY A 151 3.21 1.45 9.51
CA GLY A 151 2.23 1.99 10.45
C GLY A 151 2.39 1.44 11.86
N HIS A 152 3.48 0.76 12.18
CA HIS A 152 3.76 0.22 13.51
C HIS A 152 3.72 1.32 14.60
N GLU A 153 3.99 2.58 14.29
CA GLU A 153 3.83 3.67 15.27
C GLU A 153 2.40 3.87 15.78
N LEU A 154 1.38 3.40 15.05
CA LEU A 154 0.00 3.36 15.53
C LEU A 154 -0.17 2.41 16.74
N LEU A 155 0.71 1.41 16.88
CA LEU A 155 0.66 0.38 17.92
C LEU A 155 1.47 0.73 19.17
N LYS A 156 2.29 1.79 19.13
CA LYS A 156 3.17 2.16 20.27
C LYS A 156 2.44 2.93 21.36
N ASP A 157 1.29 3.53 21.04
CA ASP A 157 0.57 4.42 21.96
C ASP A 157 -0.46 3.67 22.85
N ASP A 158 -0.80 2.40 22.59
CA ASP A 158 -1.93 1.74 23.25
C ASP A 158 -1.64 0.29 23.71
N GLU A 159 -1.69 0.09 25.02
CA GLU A 159 -1.87 -1.19 25.74
C GLU A 159 -3.29 -1.73 25.47
N HIS A 160 -3.68 -1.90 24.20
CA HIS A 160 -5.01 -2.34 23.81
C HIS A 160 -4.98 -3.66 23.04
N SER A 161 -5.41 -4.70 23.75
CA SER A 161 -5.65 -6.03 23.23
C SER A 161 -6.58 -5.97 22.03
N TYR A 162 -6.09 -6.40 20.87
CA TYR A 162 -6.94 -6.69 19.72
C TYR A 162 -7.63 -8.04 19.93
N ASP A 163 -8.41 -8.16 21.01
CA ASP A 163 -9.30 -9.31 21.22
C ASP A 163 -10.69 -8.96 20.71
N SER A 164 -10.98 -9.48 19.52
CA SER A 164 -12.27 -10.04 19.11
C SER A 164 -13.53 -9.39 19.69
N VAL A 165 -14.14 -8.47 18.94
CA VAL A 165 -15.59 -8.22 19.06
C VAL A 165 -16.27 -8.42 17.71
N ASN A 166 -16.68 -9.67 17.50
CA ASN A 166 -17.93 -9.99 16.83
C ASN A 166 -19.05 -9.13 17.43
N GLY A 167 -19.82 -8.44 16.59
CA GLY A 167 -21.02 -7.76 17.09
C GLY A 167 -21.68 -6.80 16.12
N CYS A 168 -22.15 -7.28 14.97
CA CYS A 168 -23.34 -6.66 14.37
C CYS A 168 -24.53 -6.89 15.33
N ALA A 169 -24.95 -5.85 16.06
CA ALA A 169 -26.25 -5.67 16.73
C ALA A 169 -26.30 -4.23 17.28
N ASN A 170 -27.35 -3.43 17.26
CA ASN A 170 -28.73 -3.53 16.81
C ASN A 170 -29.19 -2.07 16.61
N THR A 171 -29.76 -1.74 15.44
CA THR A 171 -30.40 -0.45 15.21
C THR A 171 -31.82 -0.48 15.79
N SER A 172 -31.96 -0.14 17.07
CA SER A 172 -33.27 0.16 17.65
C SER A 172 -33.11 1.15 18.79
N ASP A 173 -32.73 2.39 18.47
CA ASP A 173 -32.93 3.54 19.38
C ASP A 173 -32.76 4.90 18.67
N ILE A 174 -33.36 5.05 17.49
CA ILE A 174 -33.52 6.37 16.85
C ILE A 174 -34.99 6.55 16.46
N SER A 175 -35.85 6.56 17.47
CA SER A 175 -37.18 7.16 17.36
C SER A 175 -37.39 8.05 18.58
N ASN A 176 -36.87 9.28 18.51
CA ASN A 176 -37.40 10.47 19.17
C ASN A 176 -36.36 11.58 19.11
N ARG A 177 -36.29 12.27 17.97
CA ARG A 177 -35.90 13.68 17.86
C ARG A 177 -36.16 14.16 16.43
N GLU A 178 -37.24 14.90 16.26
CA GLU A 178 -37.41 15.93 15.23
C GLU A 178 -37.88 17.22 15.96
N PRO A 179 -37.77 18.42 15.36
CA PRO A 179 -37.12 18.79 14.10
C PRO A 179 -36.20 20.03 14.23
N ASP A 180 -35.35 20.32 13.23
CA ASP A 180 -35.19 21.70 12.74
C ASP A 180 -34.45 21.76 11.38
N HIS A 181 -35.23 22.14 10.37
CA HIS A 181 -34.94 22.77 9.07
C HIS A 181 -33.89 22.21 8.06
N PRO A 182 -34.26 22.13 6.76
CA PRO A 182 -33.41 21.58 5.71
C PRO A 182 -32.34 22.57 5.22
N ILE A 183 -31.08 22.12 5.19
CA ILE A 183 -29.96 22.79 4.54
C ILE A 183 -30.20 22.80 3.02
N LYS A 184 -30.40 23.99 2.43
CA LYS A 184 -30.48 24.19 0.99
C LYS A 184 -29.07 24.25 0.40
N TRP A 185 -28.77 23.31 -0.51
CA TRP A 185 -27.56 23.37 -1.34
C TRP A 185 -27.81 24.32 -2.52
N THR A 186 -27.10 25.45 -2.57
CA THR A 186 -27.04 26.29 -3.76
C THR A 186 -25.76 25.98 -4.53
N THR A 187 -25.91 25.29 -5.67
CA THR A 187 -24.89 25.20 -6.71
C THR A 187 -24.72 26.55 -7.39
N ARG A 188 -23.50 27.09 -7.40
CA ARG A 188 -23.14 28.25 -8.23
C ARG A 188 -22.47 27.75 -9.51
N THR A 189 -23.12 28.02 -10.63
CA THR A 189 -22.53 28.10 -11.98
C THR A 189 -21.64 29.31 -12.10
#